data_AF-A0A1F5ZM49-F1
#
_entry.id   AF-A0A1F5ZM49-F1
#
_cell.length_a   1.000
_cell.length_b   1.000
_cell.length_c   1.000
_cell.angle_alpha   90.00
_cell.angle_beta   90.00
_cell.angle_gamma   90.00
#
_symmetry.space_group_name_H-M   'P 1'
#
loop_
_entity.id
_entity.type
_entity.pdbx_description
1 polymer ?
#
loop_
_entity_poly.entity_id
_entity_poly.type
_entity_poly.pdbx_seq_one_letter_code
_entity_poly.pdbx_strand_id
1 'polypeptide(L)' 'MPRKVIKIAKGPFEIKPQKESVWICMCGLSKNQPFCDGSHKKILDEPDDKVYEYDEQGHRREVK' A
#
# COMPACT_ATOMS: atom_id res chain seq x y z
N MET A 1 -18.18 0.91 15.48
CA MET A 1 -16.86 1.41 15.95
C MET A 1 -15.86 1.25 14.81
N PRO A 2 -15.22 2.33 14.32
CA PRO A 2 -14.16 2.19 13.33
C PRO A 2 -12.98 1.41 13.95
N ARG A 3 -12.36 0.53 13.17
CA ARG A 3 -11.15 -0.20 13.56
C ARG A 3 -9.94 0.42 12.87
N LYS A 4 -8.89 0.74 13.62
CA LYS A 4 -7.60 1.17 13.06
C LYS A 4 -6.83 -0.06 12.61
N VAL A 5 -6.57 -0.16 11.30
CA VAL A 5 -5.75 -1.22 10.71
C VAL A 5 -4.41 -0.63 10.33
N ILE A 6 -3.32 -1.15 10.91
CA ILE A 6 -1.95 -0.76 10.55
C ILE A 6 -1.44 -1.77 9.54
N LYS A 7 -1.07 -1.31 8.33
CA LYS A 7 -0.46 -2.16 7.31
C LYS A 7 1.06 -2.07 7.40
N ILE A 8 1.71 -3.21 7.61
CA ILE A 8 3.18 -3.30 7.72
C ILE A 8 3.82 -3.53 6.33
N ALA A 9 3.11 -4.19 5.42
CA ALA A 9 3.64 -4.51 4.11
C ALA A 9 3.73 -3.27 3.21
N LYS A 10 4.95 -2.90 2.83
CA LYS A 10 5.23 -1.76 1.94
C LYS A 10 5.27 -2.11 0.45
N GLY A 11 5.18 -3.39 0.08
CA GLY A 11 5.33 -3.85 -1.31
C GLY A 11 4.27 -4.88 -1.72
N PRO A 12 4.17 -5.22 -3.01
CA PRO A 12 3.22 -6.20 -3.48
C PRO A 12 3.64 -7.64 -3.16
N PHE A 13 2.65 -8.52 -3.08
CA PHE A 13 2.88 -9.97 -2.98
C PHE A 13 2.81 -10.60 -4.36
N GLU A 14 3.84 -11.36 -4.74
CA GLU A 14 3.87 -12.09 -6.01
C GLU A 14 3.13 -13.42 -5.88
N ILE A 15 2.17 -13.65 -6.76
CA ILE A 15 1.52 -14.95 -6.97
C ILE A 15 1.97 -15.47 -8.33
N LYS A 16 2.50 -16.69 -8.37
CA LYS A 16 2.95 -17.35 -9.61
C LYS A 16 1.99 -18.47 -10.03
N PRO A 17 0.86 -18.17 -10.68
CA PRO A 17 0.07 -19.19 -11.35
C PRO A 17 0.82 -19.70 -12.59
N GLN A 18 0.41 -20.85 -13.13
CA GLN A 18 1.13 -21.58 -14.19
C GLN A 18 1.40 -20.80 -15.49
N LYS A 19 0.77 -19.62 -15.69
CA LYS A 19 0.91 -18.80 -16.91
C LYS A 19 1.71 -17.52 -16.69
N GLU A 20 1.29 -16.66 -15.77
CA GLU A 20 1.86 -15.32 -15.59
C GLU A 20 1.86 -14.89 -14.13
N SER A 21 2.94 -14.27 -13.66
CA SER A 21 2.99 -13.70 -12.30
C SER A 21 1.96 -12.58 -12.14
N VAL A 22 1.20 -12.64 -11.05
CA VAL A 22 0.24 -11.62 -10.63
C VAL A 22 0.75 -10.96 -9.36
N TRP A 23 0.69 -9.62 -9.31
CA TRP A 23 1.13 -8.84 -8.16
C TRP A 23 -0.08 -8.30 -7.39
N ILE A 24 -0.20 -8.69 -6.12
CA ILE A 24 -1.28 -8.26 -5.24
C ILE A 24 -0.83 -7.08 -4.38
N CYS A 25 -1.62 -6.02 -4.34
CA CYS A 25 -1.35 -4.85 -3.52
C CYS A 25 -1.47 -5.18 -2.04
N MET A 26 -0.39 -5.01 -1.29
CA MET A 26 -0.41 -5.09 0.17
C MET A 26 -0.23 -3.73 0.85
N CYS A 27 0.23 -2.70 0.14
CA CYS A 27 0.42 -1.36 0.70
C CYS A 27 -0.89 -0.59 0.96
N GLY A 28 -2.01 -0.97 0.30
CA GLY A 28 -3.31 -0.33 0.46
C GLY A 28 -3.52 0.99 -0.31
N LEU A 29 -2.50 1.46 -1.05
CA LEU A 29 -2.59 2.71 -1.83
C LEU A 29 -2.92 2.51 -3.31
N SER A 30 -3.07 1.27 -3.77
CA SER A 30 -3.41 1.05 -5.17
C SER A 30 -4.82 1.53 -5.48
N LYS A 31 -4.96 2.19 -6.63
CA LYS A 31 -6.25 2.55 -7.24
C LYS A 31 -6.86 1.39 -8.04
N ASN A 32 -6.09 0.34 -8.30
CA ASN A 32 -6.50 -0.86 -9.04
C ASN A 32 -6.57 -2.10 -8.13
N GLN A 33 -7.01 -1.93 -6.88
CA GLN A 33 -7.13 -3.04 -5.94
C GLN A 33 -8.03 -4.17 -6.51
N PRO A 34 -7.67 -5.45 -6.30
CA PRO A 34 -6.61 -5.95 -5.39
C PRO A 34 -5.20 -5.98 -6.00
N PHE A 35 -5.02 -5.55 -7.24
CA PHE A 35 -3.74 -5.65 -7.95
C PHE A 35 -2.80 -4.50 -7.61
N CYS A 36 -1.51 -4.75 -7.79
CA CYS A 36 -0.49 -3.72 -7.64
C CYS A 36 -0.40 -2.84 -8.89
N ASP A 37 -0.49 -1.53 -8.72
CA ASP A 37 -0.29 -0.51 -9.77
C ASP A 37 1.01 0.28 -9.63
N GLY A 38 1.88 -0.11 -8.69
CA GLY A 38 3.12 0.60 -8.40
C GLY A 38 3.02 1.73 -7.36
N SER A 39 1.82 2.03 -6.84
CA SER A 39 1.64 3.07 -5.80
C SER A 39 2.44 2.83 -4.53
N HIS A 40 2.82 1.57 -4.28
CA HIS A 40 3.72 1.18 -3.18
C HIS A 40 5.08 1.88 -3.21
N LYS A 41 5.51 2.42 -4.35
CA LYS A 41 6.77 3.17 -4.45
C LYS A 41 6.73 4.51 -3.72
N LYS A 42 5.54 5.08 -3.49
CA LYS A 42 5.37 6.39 -2.82
C LYS A 42 5.67 6.36 -1.32
N ILE A 43 5.80 5.16 -0.75
CA ILE A 43 5.95 4.95 0.70
C ILE A 43 7.29 4.29 1.06
N LEU A 44 8.21 4.17 0.09
CA LEU A 44 9.51 3.55 0.33
C LEU A 44 10.39 4.41 1.24
N ASP A 45 10.19 5.74 1.22
CA ASP A 45 10.86 6.73 2.05
C ASP A 45 10.18 6.94 3.41
N GLU A 46 9.04 6.29 3.65
CA GLU A 46 8.30 6.45 4.90
C GLU A 46 8.93 5.61 6.00
N PRO A 47 9.33 6.22 7.14
CA PRO A 47 9.94 5.51 8.24
C PRO A 47 8.89 4.71 9.02
N ASP A 48 9.31 3.60 9.62
CA ASP A 48 8.41 2.61 10.23
C ASP A 48 7.71 3.10 11.52
N ASP A 49 8.26 4.14 12.15
CA ASP A 49 7.75 4.73 13.38
C ASP A 49 6.66 5.79 13.15
N LYS A 50 6.46 6.21 11.89
CA LYS A 50 5.50 7.25 11.50
C LYS A 50 4.26 6.69 10.85
N VAL A 51 3.15 7.40 11.01
CA VAL A 51 1.87 7.07 10.38
C VAL A 51 1.42 8.23 9.51
N TYR A 52 1.09 7.90 8.26
CA TYR A 52 0.61 8.85 7.27
C TYR A 52 -0.86 8.59 6.93
N GLU A 53 -1.62 9.67 6.79
CA GLU A 53 -2.96 9.67 6.20
C GLU A 53 -2.88 10.24 4.79
N TYR A 54 -3.54 9.59 3.83
CA TYR A 54 -3.59 10.02 2.43
C TYR A 54 -4.99 10.52 2.10
N ASP A 55 -5.07 11.69 1.49
CA ASP A 55 -6.34 12.21 0.97
C ASP A 55 -6.70 11.61 -0.40
N GLU A 56 -7.88 11.93 -0.91
CA GLU A 56 -8.37 11.46 -2.22
C GLU A 56 -7.49 11.91 -3.39
N GLN A 57 -6.74 13.01 -3.21
CA GLN A 57 -5.84 13.59 -4.20
C GLN A 57 -4.44 12.93 -4.13
N GLY A 58 -4.16 12.18 -3.06
CA GLY A 58 -2.91 11.47 -2.82
C GLY A 58 -1.87 12.29 -2.06
N HIS A 59 -2.23 13.43 -1.46
CA HIS A 59 -1.34 14.12 -0.53
C HIS A 59 -1.28 13.36 0.80
N ARG A 60 -0.07 13.27 1.37
CA ARG A 60 0.17 12.60 2.65
C ARG A 60 0.30 13.61 3.79
N ARG A 61 -0.21 13.26 4.96
CA ARG A 61 -0.10 14.04 6.21
C ARG A 61 0.35 13.14 7.33
N GLU A 62 1.38 13.53 8.07
CA GLU A 62 1.83 12.80 9.26
C GLU A 62 0.79 12.97 10.37
N VAL A 63 0.28 11.86 10.89
CA VAL A 63 -0.75 11.83 11.95
C VAL A 63 -0.22 11.24 13.26
N LYS A 64 0.90 10.52 13.21
CA LYS A 64 1.60 10.01 14.40
C LYS A 64 3.07 9.77 14.09
#